data_AF-A0A7C2P566-F1
#
_entry.id   AF-A0A7C2P566-F1
#
_cell.length_a   1.000
_cell.length_b   1.000
_cell.length_c   1.000
_cell.angle_alpha   90.00
_cell.angle_beta   90.00
_cell.angle_gamma   90.00
#
_symmetry.space_group_name_H-M   'P 1'
#
loop_
_entity.id
_entity.type
_entity.pdbx_description
1 polymer ?
#
loop_
_entity_poly.entity_id
_entity_poly.type
_entity_poly.pdbx_seq_one_letter_code
_entity_poly.pdbx_strand_id
1 'polypeptide(L)'
;MLEKIDLGNGLILEIWDYSRKLAGDRWLVGFLAQVGVKPRREDFSSTFYYEQFLQKTDGFLYYRYQKERTFIPEEEVSAIYQSLKENFLKAVLPYITRPGFKDKLIATEVANFEKRVDWELYLQKKEEEEAELEELYKDREFI
;
A
#
# COMPACT_ATOMS: atom_id res chain seq x y z
N MET A 1 9.81 -9.39 -13.50
CA MET A 1 10.45 -10.55 -12.84
C MET A 1 10.12 -10.51 -11.35
N LEU A 2 9.97 -11.66 -10.68
CA LEU A 2 9.77 -11.74 -9.23
C LEU A 2 10.92 -12.49 -8.56
N GLU A 3 11.50 -11.89 -7.54
CA GLU A 3 12.50 -12.48 -6.64
C GLU A 3 11.95 -12.52 -5.21
N LYS A 4 12.25 -13.60 -4.47
CA LYS A 4 11.83 -13.75 -3.08
C LYS A 4 13.05 -13.98 -2.20
N ILE A 5 13.13 -13.25 -1.09
CA ILE A 5 14.20 -13.33 -0.10
C ILE A 5 13.58 -13.63 1.26
N ASP A 6 14.00 -14.74 1.88
CA ASP A 6 13.68 -15.03 3.28
C ASP A 6 14.47 -14.07 4.18
N LEU A 7 13.77 -13.35 5.04
CA LEU A 7 14.35 -12.34 5.93
C LEU A 7 14.86 -12.93 7.26
N GLY A 8 14.67 -14.22 7.52
CA GLY A 8 15.09 -14.92 8.74
C GLY A 8 14.23 -14.63 9.97
N ASN A 9 13.28 -13.71 9.87
CA ASN A 9 12.31 -13.37 10.93
C ASN A 9 10.88 -13.88 10.61
N GLY A 10 10.76 -14.88 9.74
CA GLY A 10 9.49 -15.44 9.31
C GLY A 10 8.72 -14.58 8.29
N LEU A 11 9.39 -13.58 7.71
CA LEU A 11 8.86 -12.74 6.64
C LEU A 11 9.58 -13.05 5.33
N ILE A 12 8.84 -12.86 4.23
CA ILE A 12 9.38 -12.97 2.87
C ILE A 12 9.32 -11.58 2.24
N LEU A 13 10.47 -11.10 1.77
CA LEU A 13 10.57 -9.94 0.91
C LEU A 13 10.38 -10.38 -0.53
N GLU A 14 9.41 -9.77 -1.20
CA GLU A 14 9.18 -9.92 -2.63
C GLU A 14 9.70 -8.69 -3.37
N ILE A 15 10.52 -8.90 -4.39
CA ILE A 15 11.07 -7.85 -5.24
C ILE A 15 10.56 -8.07 -6.66
N TRP A 16 9.91 -7.05 -7.21
CA TRP A 16 9.29 -7.04 -8.51
C TRP A 16 10.00 -6.05 -9.43
N ASP A 17 10.48 -6.57 -10.55
CA ASP A 17 10.81 -5.78 -11.73
C ASP A 17 9.56 -5.67 -12.61
N TYR A 18 8.98 -4.48 -12.64
CA TYR A 18 7.84 -4.14 -13.52
C TYR A 18 8.24 -3.12 -14.60
N SER A 19 9.53 -3.07 -14.92
CA SER A 19 10.05 -2.24 -16.01
C SER A 19 9.35 -2.55 -17.33
N ARG A 20 9.02 -1.51 -18.08
CA ARG A 20 8.27 -1.62 -19.33
C ARG A 20 8.66 -0.53 -20.32
N LYS A 21 8.54 -0.85 -21.60
CA LYS A 21 8.74 0.09 -22.69
C LYS A 21 7.63 1.15 -22.69
N LEU A 22 8.00 2.41 -22.90
CA LEU A 22 7.07 3.54 -23.02
C LEU A 22 6.88 3.91 -24.49
N ALA A 23 7.96 4.28 -25.19
CA ALA A 23 7.95 4.68 -26.59
C ALA A 23 9.35 4.57 -27.19
N GLY A 24 9.48 4.14 -28.46
CA GLY A 24 10.78 4.11 -29.15
C GLY A 24 11.78 3.18 -28.46
N ASP A 25 12.87 3.71 -27.92
CA ASP A 25 13.88 3.04 -27.08
C ASP A 25 13.77 3.42 -25.60
N ARG A 26 12.70 4.13 -25.21
CA ARG A 26 12.53 4.70 -23.88
C ARG A 26 11.70 3.80 -22.99
N TRP A 27 12.23 3.55 -21.80
CA TRP A 27 11.67 2.67 -20.80
C TRP A 27 11.30 3.41 -19.52
N LEU A 28 10.29 2.86 -18.84
CA LEU A 28 10.09 3.01 -17.42
C LEU A 28 10.84 1.85 -16.75
N VAL A 29 11.74 2.16 -15.82
CA VAL A 29 12.37 1.19 -14.92
C VAL A 29 11.60 1.22 -13.61
N GLY A 30 10.94 0.11 -13.29
CA GLY A 30 10.01 -0.01 -12.18
C GLY A 30 10.51 -1.02 -11.15
N PHE A 31 10.73 -0.57 -9.92
CA PHE A 31 11.17 -1.38 -8.80
C PHE A 31 10.14 -1.34 -7.67
N LEU A 32 9.63 -2.51 -7.27
CA LEU A 32 8.77 -2.67 -6.10
C LEU A 32 9.36 -3.72 -5.17
N ALA A 33 9.60 -3.34 -3.91
CA ALA A 33 9.92 -4.24 -2.83
C ALA A 33 8.75 -4.27 -1.85
N GLN A 34 8.24 -5.46 -1.50
CA GLN A 34 7.12 -5.61 -0.59
C GLN A 34 7.27 -6.76 0.40
N VAL A 35 6.70 -6.58 1.59
CA VAL A 35 6.52 -7.64 2.60
C VAL A 35 5.05 -7.68 2.98
N GLY A 36 4.41 -8.82 2.76
CA GLY A 36 3.01 -9.07 3.12
C GLY A 36 2.90 -9.78 4.47
N VAL A 37 1.99 -9.31 5.32
CA VAL A 37 1.65 -9.93 6.61
C VAL A 37 0.14 -10.09 6.76
N LYS A 38 -0.30 -11.18 7.36
CA LYS A 38 -1.71 -11.38 7.70
C LYS A 38 -1.96 -10.94 9.14
N PRO A 39 -2.73 -9.88 9.38
CA PRO A 39 -3.17 -9.55 10.74
C PRO A 39 -4.23 -10.56 11.20
N ARG A 40 -4.36 -10.70 12.51
CA ARG A 40 -5.44 -11.44 13.17
C ARG A 40 -6.53 -10.48 13.60
N ARG A 41 -7.71 -11.02 13.92
CA ARG A 41 -8.83 -10.23 14.44
C ARG A 41 -8.43 -9.41 15.68
N GLU A 42 -7.60 -9.98 16.56
CA GLU A 42 -7.21 -9.34 17.82
C GLU A 42 -6.26 -8.16 17.63
N ASP A 43 -5.69 -8.01 16.42
CA ASP A 43 -4.82 -6.88 16.11
C ASP A 43 -5.64 -5.60 15.80
N PHE A 44 -6.96 -5.73 15.60
CA PHE A 44 -7.91 -4.63 15.36
C PHE A 44 -8.63 -4.20 16.63
N SER A 45 -9.07 -2.93 16.68
CA SER A 45 -9.79 -2.37 17.83
C SER A 45 -11.21 -2.92 17.97
N SER A 46 -11.81 -3.41 16.88
CA SER A 46 -13.12 -4.05 16.89
C SER A 46 -13.32 -5.04 15.75
N THR A 47 -14.30 -5.93 15.90
CA THR A 47 -14.70 -6.87 14.85
C THR A 47 -15.19 -6.17 13.59
N PHE A 48 -15.82 -5.01 13.73
CA PHE A 48 -16.24 -4.20 12.60
C PHE A 48 -15.07 -3.86 11.67
N TYR A 49 -13.95 -3.36 12.21
CA TYR A 49 -12.79 -3.03 11.36
C TYR A 49 -12.15 -4.26 10.73
N TYR A 50 -12.08 -5.39 11.44
CA TYR A 50 -11.57 -6.63 10.88
C TYR A 50 -12.40 -7.12 9.69
N GLU A 51 -13.74 -7.06 9.80
CA GLU A 51 -14.64 -7.40 8.70
C GLU A 51 -14.51 -6.43 7.53
N GLN A 52 -14.43 -5.12 7.81
CA GLN A 52 -14.14 -4.10 6.78
C GLN A 52 -12.81 -4.38 6.08
N PHE A 53 -11.78 -4.78 6.81
CA PHE A 53 -10.47 -5.13 6.26
C PHE A 53 -10.57 -6.32 5.30
N LEU A 54 -11.27 -7.39 5.69
CA LEU A 54 -11.45 -8.56 4.82
C LEU A 54 -12.31 -8.26 3.59
N GLN A 55 -13.26 -7.33 3.69
CA GLN A 55 -14.09 -6.92 2.55
C GLN A 55 -13.35 -6.00 1.57
N LYS A 56 -12.49 -5.10 2.08
CA LYS A 56 -11.83 -4.06 1.27
C LYS A 56 -10.44 -4.46 0.77
N THR A 57 -9.87 -5.56 1.24
CA THR A 57 -8.49 -5.97 0.94
C THR A 57 -8.40 -7.45 0.57
N ASP A 58 -7.22 -7.89 0.15
CA ASP A 58 -6.88 -9.30 -0.09
C ASP A 58 -6.52 -10.07 1.21
N GLY A 59 -6.78 -9.47 2.37
CA GLY A 59 -6.46 -10.06 3.68
C GLY A 59 -5.00 -9.92 4.09
N PHE A 60 -4.21 -9.10 3.40
CA PHE A 60 -2.83 -8.78 3.75
C PHE A 60 -2.63 -7.29 4.03
N LEU A 61 -1.77 -7.00 5.01
CA LEU A 61 -1.14 -5.70 5.18
C LEU A 61 0.23 -5.76 4.52
N TYR A 62 0.64 -4.66 3.90
CA TYR A 62 1.88 -4.62 3.16
C TYR A 62 2.78 -3.48 3.62
N TYR A 63 4.04 -3.80 3.89
CA TYR A 63 5.10 -2.82 3.70
C TYR A 63 5.43 -2.78 2.20
N ARG A 64 5.40 -1.61 1.58
CA ARG A 64 5.78 -1.43 0.16
C ARG A 64 6.76 -0.27 -0.01
N TYR A 65 7.80 -0.52 -0.77
CA TYR A 65 8.71 0.49 -1.27
C TYR A 65 8.72 0.43 -2.79
N GLN A 66 8.25 1.51 -3.43
CA GLN A 66 8.17 1.63 -4.88
C GLN A 66 9.09 2.75 -5.36
N LYS A 67 9.85 2.50 -6.43
CA LYS A 67 10.70 3.49 -7.08
C LYS A 67 10.67 3.34 -8.58
N GLU A 68 10.51 4.47 -9.26
CA GLU A 68 10.46 4.54 -10.71
C GLU A 68 11.47 5.52 -11.28
N ARG A 69 11.95 5.20 -12.48
CA ARG A 69 12.70 6.06 -13.37
C ARG A 69 12.09 5.95 -14.75
N THR A 70 11.91 7.07 -15.44
CA THR A 70 11.29 7.12 -16.77
C THR A 70 12.28 7.67 -17.79
N PHE A 71 11.99 7.46 -19.08
CA PHE A 71 12.82 7.90 -20.22
C PHE A 71 14.23 7.29 -20.27
N ILE A 72 14.37 6.09 -19.70
CA ILE A 72 15.63 5.36 -19.66
C ILE A 72 15.90 4.70 -21.02
N PRO A 73 17.09 4.86 -21.62
CA PRO A 73 17.51 4.09 -22.80
C PRO A 73 17.51 2.59 -22.51
N GLU A 74 17.10 1.77 -23.48
CA GLU A 74 16.95 0.32 -23.32
C GLU A 74 18.22 -0.36 -22.79
N GLU A 75 19.39 0.08 -23.24
CA GLU A 75 20.70 -0.40 -22.83
C GLU A 75 21.04 -0.10 -21.35
N GLU A 76 20.41 0.92 -20.75
CA GLU A 76 20.66 1.33 -19.35
C GLU A 76 19.67 0.69 -18.36
N VAL A 77 18.56 0.12 -18.84
CA VAL A 77 17.46 -0.41 -18.00
C VAL A 77 17.97 -1.35 -16.91
N SER A 78 18.81 -2.33 -17.29
CA SER A 78 19.35 -3.33 -16.37
C SER A 78 20.23 -2.68 -15.28
N ALA A 79 21.13 -1.78 -15.67
CA ALA A 79 22.03 -1.11 -14.74
C ALA A 79 21.27 -0.23 -13.74
N ILE A 80 20.26 0.50 -14.21
CA ILE A 80 19.41 1.34 -13.35
C ILE A 80 18.58 0.46 -12.40
N TYR A 81 17.97 -0.62 -12.88
CA TYR A 81 17.21 -1.53 -12.04
C TYR A 81 18.07 -2.13 -10.91
N GLN A 82 19.27 -2.64 -11.25
CA GLN A 82 20.20 -3.17 -10.25
C GLN A 82 20.62 -2.11 -9.24
N SER A 83 20.92 -0.90 -9.69
CA SER A 83 21.22 0.21 -8.78
C SER A 83 20.07 0.52 -7.81
N LEU A 84 18.82 0.52 -8.28
CA LEU A 84 17.64 0.71 -7.42
C LEU A 84 17.53 -0.41 -6.38
N LYS A 85 17.71 -1.67 -6.81
CA LYS A 85 17.67 -2.85 -5.94
C LYS A 85 18.76 -2.80 -4.87
N GLU A 86 20.01 -2.58 -5.27
CA GLU A 86 21.16 -2.55 -4.35
C GLU A 86 21.03 -1.43 -3.31
N ASN A 87 20.61 -0.24 -3.74
CA ASN A 87 20.37 0.87 -2.83
C ASN A 87 19.26 0.55 -1.82
N PHE A 88 18.17 -0.08 -2.26
CA PHE A 88 17.11 -0.55 -1.36
C PHE A 88 17.64 -1.59 -0.37
N LEU A 89 18.30 -2.64 -0.84
CA LEU A 89 18.80 -3.70 0.03
C LEU A 89 19.80 -3.17 1.06
N LYS A 90 20.70 -2.28 0.64
CA LYS A 90 21.66 -1.64 1.55
C LYS A 90 20.99 -0.79 2.62
N ALA A 91 19.96 -0.02 2.26
CA ALA A 91 19.33 0.93 3.16
C ALA A 91 18.24 0.31 4.05
N VAL A 92 17.44 -0.61 3.52
CA VAL A 92 16.18 -1.06 4.14
C VAL A 92 16.29 -2.46 4.73
N LEU A 93 17.06 -3.36 4.11
CA LEU A 93 17.15 -4.76 4.55
C LEU A 93 17.47 -4.90 6.06
N PRO A 94 18.42 -4.14 6.66
CA PRO A 94 18.73 -4.25 8.10
C PRO A 94 17.59 -3.85 9.04
N TYR A 95 16.56 -3.18 8.55
CA TYR A 95 15.40 -2.77 9.34
C TYR A 95 14.28 -3.81 9.28
N ILE A 96 14.02 -4.34 8.08
CA ILE A 96 12.91 -5.27 7.86
C ILE A 96 13.22 -6.70 8.30
N THR A 97 14.50 -7.06 8.48
CA THR A 97 14.94 -8.36 9.05
C THR A 97 14.89 -8.40 10.57
N ARG A 98 14.59 -7.29 11.25
CA ARG A 98 14.56 -7.24 12.72
C ARG A 98 13.40 -8.11 13.26
N PRO A 99 13.57 -8.84 14.37
CA PRO A 99 12.52 -9.73 14.92
C PRO A 99 11.18 -9.04 15.19
N GLY A 100 11.17 -7.80 15.67
CA GLY A 100 9.95 -7.04 15.97
C GLY A 100 9.37 -6.23 14.80
N PHE A 101 9.88 -6.40 13.57
CA PHE A 101 9.38 -5.64 12.41
C PHE A 101 7.92 -5.98 12.09
N LYS A 102 7.57 -7.28 12.11
CA LYS A 102 6.22 -7.76 11.82
C LYS A 102 5.17 -7.11 12.70
N ASP A 103 5.36 -7.14 14.01
CA ASP A 103 4.37 -6.64 14.97
C ASP A 103 4.18 -5.13 14.84
N LYS A 104 5.27 -4.39 14.60
CA LYS A 104 5.22 -2.95 14.35
C LYS A 104 4.50 -2.61 13.04
N LEU A 105 4.74 -3.40 12.00
CA LEU A 105 4.05 -3.24 10.72
C LEU A 105 2.55 -3.43 10.89
N ILE A 106 2.13 -4.52 11.55
CA ILE A 106 0.71 -4.80 11.83
C ILE A 106 0.09 -3.65 12.63
N ALA A 107 0.67 -3.28 13.76
CA ALA A 107 0.13 -2.21 14.60
C ALA A 107 -0.03 -0.87 13.84
N THR A 108 0.96 -0.52 13.02
CA THR A 108 0.93 0.73 12.24
C THR A 108 -0.12 0.69 11.14
N GLU A 109 -0.15 -0.38 10.35
CA GLU A 109 -1.03 -0.47 9.19
C GLU A 109 -2.50 -0.70 9.58
N VAL A 110 -2.76 -1.42 10.69
CA VAL A 110 -4.11 -1.51 11.25
C VAL A 110 -4.59 -0.15 11.71
N ALA A 111 -3.81 0.59 12.51
CA ALA A 111 -4.20 1.91 12.98
C ALA A 111 -4.46 2.89 11.82
N ASN A 112 -3.67 2.81 10.74
CA ASN A 112 -3.90 3.60 9.53
C ASN A 112 -5.15 3.16 8.77
N PHE A 113 -5.44 1.86 8.73
CA PHE A 113 -6.64 1.33 8.10
C PHE A 113 -7.91 1.78 8.82
N GLU A 114 -7.97 1.65 10.15
CA GLU A 114 -9.14 2.05 10.95
C GLU A 114 -9.45 3.54 10.78
N LYS A 115 -8.43 4.40 10.82
CA LYS A 115 -8.58 5.84 10.55
C LYS A 115 -9.17 6.15 9.17
N ARG A 116 -8.79 5.39 8.14
CA ARG A 116 -9.35 5.56 6.79
C ARG A 116 -10.81 5.13 6.75
N VAL A 117 -11.16 4.02 7.39
CA VAL A 117 -12.54 3.56 7.50
C VAL A 117 -13.40 4.60 8.23
N ASP A 118 -12.92 5.15 9.34
CA ASP A 118 -13.65 6.19 10.08
C ASP A 118 -13.90 7.44 9.23
N TRP A 119 -12.89 7.86 8.48
CA TRP A 119 -12.99 8.98 7.56
C TRP A 119 -14.00 8.73 6.44
N GLU A 120 -13.97 7.55 5.83
CA GLU A 120 -14.93 7.14 4.80
C GLU A 120 -16.37 7.15 5.32
N LEU A 121 -16.61 6.60 6.52
CA LEU A 121 -17.93 6.59 7.15
C LEU A 121 -18.41 8.00 7.51
N TYR A 122 -17.51 8.87 7.96
CA TYR A 122 -17.83 10.27 8.23
C TYR A 122 -18.28 11.00 6.94
N LEU A 123 -17.57 10.79 5.83
CA LEU A 123 -17.94 11.38 4.54
C LEU A 123 -19.30 10.88 4.06
N GLN A 124 -19.56 9.57 4.15
CA GLN A 124 -20.85 8.98 3.75
C GLN A 124 -22.02 9.59 4.52
N LYS A 125 -21.91 9.70 5.85
CA LYS A 125 -22.95 10.33 6.67
C LYS A 125 -23.19 11.77 6.30
N LYS A 126 -22.13 12.52 6.00
CA LYS A 126 -22.24 13.92 5.60
C LYS A 126 -22.94 14.07 4.24
N GLU A 127 -22.61 13.20 3.29
CA GLU A 127 -23.28 13.16 1.97
C GLU A 127 -24.77 12.80 2.11
N GLU A 128 -25.11 11.85 3.00
CA GLU A 128 -26.49 11.49 3.32
C GLU A 128 -27.25 12.68 3.95
N GLU A 129 -26.67 13.35 4.94
CA GLU A 129 -27.24 14.55 5.58
C GLU A 129 -27.44 15.70 4.58
N GLU A 130 -26.48 15.96 3.69
CA GLU A 130 -26.59 16.97 2.63
C GLU A 130 -27.71 16.63 1.64
N ALA A 131 -27.83 15.36 1.22
CA ALA A 131 -28.91 14.91 0.35
C ALA A 131 -30.29 15.04 1.01
N GLU A 132 -30.41 14.70 2.30
CA GLU A 132 -31.64 14.88 3.07
C GLU A 132 -32.04 16.36 3.17
N LEU A 133 -31.06 17.25 3.38
CA LEU A 133 -31.30 18.70 3.39
C LEU A 133 -31.70 19.21 2.01
N GLU A 134 -31.00 18.83 0.94
CA GLU A 134 -31.36 19.22 -0.42
C GLU A 134 -32.79 18.79 -0.76
N GLU A 135 -33.18 17.57 -0.40
CA GLU A 135 -34.53 17.06 -0.61
C GLU A 135 -35.57 17.81 0.24
N LEU A 136 -35.27 18.11 1.50
CA LEU A 136 -36.16 18.87 2.39
C LEU A 136 -36.40 20.31 1.90
N TYR A 137 -35.39 20.94 1.29
CA TYR A 137 -35.45 22.33 0.85
C TYR A 137 -35.75 22.49 -0.65
N LYS A 138 -35.94 21.39 -1.39
CA LYS A 138 -36.19 21.37 -2.83
C LYS A 138 -37.40 22.19 -3.30
N ASP A 139 -38.44 22.26 -2.48
CA ASP A 139 -39.72 22.92 -2.80
C ASP A 139 -39.94 24.25 -2.06
N ARG A 140 -38.93 24.77 -1.33
CA ARG A 140 -39.06 26.07 -0.65
C ARG A 140 -38.76 27.21 -1.63
N GLU A 141 -39.80 27.88 -2.11
CA GLU A 141 -39.63 29.21 -2.73
C GLU A 141 -39.07 30.19 -1.69
N PHE A 142 -37.91 30.77 -2.00
CA PHE A 142 -37.35 31.87 -1.21
C PHE A 142 -38.13 33.15 -1.58
N ILE A 143 -39.07 33.54 -0.71
CA ILE A 143 -39.84 34.81 -0.78
C ILE A 143 -38.96 35.97 -0.31
#